data_AF-A0A822LA72-F1
#
_entry.id   AF-A0A822LA72-F1
#
_cell.length_a   1.000
_cell.length_b   1.000
_cell.length_c   1.000
_cell.angle_alpha   90.00
_cell.angle_beta   90.00
_cell.angle_gamma   90.00
#
_symmetry.space_group_name_H-M   'P 1'
#
loop_
_entity.id
_entity.type
_entity.pdbx_description
1 polymer ?
#
loop_
_entity_poly.entity_id
_entity_poly.type
_entity_poly.pdbx_seq_one_letter_code
_entity_poly.pdbx_strand_id
1 'polypeptide(L)'
;MTGLVEPEVFRVPLVDMPVITSINRHQWDIQGDFEIRGQQVWLSETGRRKFIDIYERRKAETWKHPITGYSLTYRRLLELEVRLLEKEWSGESGLFGHLILR
;
A
#
# COMPACT_ATOMS: atom_id res chain seq x y z
N MET A 1 -24.17 7.56 -6.14
CA MET A 1 -22.98 8.02 -5.38
C MET A 1 -22.80 7.18 -4.12
N THR A 2 -22.51 5.89 -4.27
CA THR A 2 -22.25 4.97 -3.14
C THR A 2 -21.04 4.16 -3.52
N GLY A 3 -19.87 4.60 -3.06
CA GLY A 3 -18.60 3.98 -3.46
C GLY A 3 -17.39 4.79 -3.03
N LEU A 4 -17.33 5.23 -1.77
CA LEU A 4 -16.07 5.74 -1.21
C LEU A 4 -15.17 4.53 -0.90
N VAL A 5 -14.52 3.98 -1.92
CA VAL A 5 -13.56 2.88 -1.80
C VAL A 5 -12.26 3.23 -2.52
N GLU A 6 -11.75 4.45 -2.32
CA GLU A 6 -10.78 5.01 -3.28
C GLU A 6 -9.29 4.91 -2.84
N PRO A 7 -8.95 4.82 -1.54
CA PRO A 7 -7.62 4.36 -1.09
C PRO A 7 -7.65 3.10 -0.22
N GLU A 8 -8.79 2.78 0.40
CA GLU A 8 -8.88 1.75 1.44
C GLU A 8 -8.53 0.35 0.90
N VAL A 9 -8.84 0.08 -0.38
CA VAL A 9 -8.49 -1.19 -1.06
C VAL A 9 -6.98 -1.43 -1.06
N PHE A 10 -6.18 -0.37 -1.09
CA PHE A 10 -4.73 -0.48 -1.08
C PHE A 10 -4.13 -0.55 0.31
N ARG A 11 -4.85 -0.13 1.36
CA ARG A 11 -4.32 -0.10 2.73
C ARG A 11 -3.88 -1.48 3.20
N VAL A 12 -4.72 -2.50 3.01
CA VAL A 12 -4.39 -3.87 3.41
C VAL A 12 -3.15 -4.41 2.66
N PRO A 13 -3.10 -4.41 1.32
CA PRO A 13 -1.96 -4.97 0.59
C PRO A 13 -0.70 -4.11 0.67
N LEU A 14 -0.79 -2.78 0.69
CA LEU A 14 0.40 -1.91 0.70
C LEU A 14 0.92 -1.54 2.09
N VAL A 15 0.10 -1.62 3.14
CA VAL A 15 0.48 -1.18 4.49
C VAL A 15 0.35 -2.29 5.52
N ASP A 16 -0.86 -2.82 5.75
CA ASP A 16 -1.08 -3.73 6.87
C ASP A 16 -0.31 -5.05 6.70
N MET A 17 -0.42 -5.67 5.52
CA MET A 17 0.29 -6.91 5.19
C MET A 17 1.83 -6.80 5.30
N PRO A 18 2.51 -5.83 4.67
CA PRO A 18 3.97 -5.73 4.80
C PRO A 18 4.42 -5.36 6.22
N VAL A 19 3.64 -4.57 6.97
CA VAL A 19 3.93 -4.30 8.40
C VAL A 19 3.86 -5.58 9.20
N ILE A 20 2.74 -6.31 9.15
CA ILE A 20 2.58 -7.57 9.87
C ILE A 20 3.66 -8.58 9.47
N THR A 21 3.97 -8.67 8.18
CA THR A 21 5.04 -9.53 7.67
C THR A 21 6.40 -9.14 8.25
N SER A 22 6.73 -7.86 8.32
CA SER A 22 8.01 -7.38 8.87
C SER A 22 8.14 -7.65 10.37
N ILE A 23 7.04 -7.54 11.11
CA ILE A 23 6.96 -7.90 12.54
C ILE A 23 7.17 -9.40 12.72
N ASN A 24 6.45 -10.23 11.97
CA ASN A 24 6.58 -11.69 12.02
C ASN A 24 7.96 -12.20 11.62
N ARG A 25 8.71 -11.43 10.83
CA ARG A 25 10.10 -11.71 10.45
C ARG A 25 11.13 -11.13 11.42
N HIS A 26 10.69 -10.55 12.54
CA HIS A 26 11.56 -9.94 13.55
C HIS A 26 12.55 -8.91 12.97
N GLN A 27 12.11 -8.12 11.99
CA GLN A 27 12.98 -7.14 11.31
C GLN A 27 13.24 -5.87 12.14
N TRP A 28 12.53 -5.70 13.25
CA TRP A 28 12.52 -4.51 14.08
C TRP A 28 13.36 -4.69 15.33
N ASP A 29 14.22 -3.71 15.60
CA ASP A 29 14.94 -3.57 16.86
C ASP A 29 14.14 -2.61 17.77
N ILE A 30 13.69 -3.11 18.91
CA ILE A 30 12.86 -2.35 19.86
C ILE A 30 13.62 -1.13 20.40
N GLN A 31 14.94 -1.23 20.59
CA GLN A 31 15.73 -0.15 21.17
C GLN A 31 16.22 0.86 20.10
N GLY A 32 16.52 0.38 18.90
CA GLY A 32 17.07 1.20 17.82
C GLY A 32 16.02 1.82 16.89
N ASP A 33 14.87 1.18 16.66
CA ASP A 33 13.89 1.65 15.66
C ASP A 33 12.76 2.50 16.25
N PHE A 34 12.66 2.59 17.58
CA PHE A 34 11.55 3.26 18.26
C PHE A 34 12.02 4.25 19.32
N GLU A 35 11.30 5.35 19.45
CA GLU A 35 11.49 6.38 20.46
C GLU A 35 10.22 6.55 21.29
N ILE A 36 10.32 6.41 22.60
CA ILE A 36 9.21 6.71 23.52
C ILE A 36 9.23 8.21 23.80
N ARG A 37 8.14 8.90 23.42
CA ARG A 37 7.92 10.32 23.67
C ARG A 37 6.69 10.50 24.55
N GLY A 38 6.91 10.46 25.86
CA GLY A 38 5.83 10.51 26.85
C GLY A 38 4.93 9.27 26.74
N GLN A 39 3.66 9.47 26.40
CA GLN A 39 2.67 8.40 26.19
C GLN A 39 2.62 7.88 24.75
N GLN A 40 3.48 8.38 23.86
CA GLN A 40 3.50 8.02 22.45
C GLN A 40 4.76 7.23 22.10
N VAL A 41 4.66 6.35 21.12
CA VAL A 41 5.81 5.66 20.51
C VAL A 41 5.96 6.15 19.08
N TRP A 42 7.15 6.63 18.76
CA TRP A 42 7.51 7.15 17.46
C TRP A 42 8.52 6.21 16.80
N LEU A 43 8.55 6.19 15.47
CA LEU A 43 9.70 5.62 14.77
C LEU A 43 10.88 6.58 14.88
N SER A 44 12.03 6.05 15.26
CA SER A 44 13.32 6.76 15.14
C SER A 44 13.65 7.02 13.67
N GLU A 45 14.73 7.75 13.39
CA GLU A 45 15.18 7.95 12.00
C GLU A 45 15.49 6.61 11.30
N THR A 46 16.15 5.68 11.99
CA THR A 46 16.48 4.34 11.49
C THR A 46 15.21 3.52 11.27
N GLY A 47 14.28 3.53 12.23
CA GLY A 47 12.99 2.84 12.09
C GLY A 47 12.15 3.39 10.94
N ARG A 48 12.17 4.71 10.73
CA ARG A 48 11.46 5.35 9.60
C ARG A 48 12.06 4.96 8.26
N ARG A 49 13.39 4.97 8.13
CA ARG A 49 14.08 4.52 6.91
C ARG A 49 13.76 3.06 6.61
N LYS A 50 13.81 2.20 7.64
CA LYS A 50 13.43 0.79 7.53
C LYS A 50 12.00 0.60 7.04
N PHE A 51 11.04 1.35 7.61
CA PHE A 51 9.64 1.32 7.16
C PHE A 51 9.49 1.73 5.69
N ILE A 52 10.13 2.84 5.30
CA ILE A 52 10.11 3.33 3.91
C ILE A 52 10.65 2.25 2.96
N ASP A 53 11.74 1.59 3.32
CA ASP A 53 12.32 0.53 2.49
C ASP A 53 11.39 -0.69 2.37
N ILE A 54 10.66 -1.04 3.43
CA ILE A 54 9.65 -2.11 3.39
C ILE A 54 8.51 -1.72 2.45
N TYR A 55 8.01 -0.49 2.57
CA TYR A 55 6.91 0.03 1.76
C TYR A 55 7.27 0.15 0.28
N GLU A 56 8.44 0.71 -0.05
CA GLU A 56 8.90 0.83 -1.43
C GLU A 56 9.18 -0.54 -2.07
N ARG A 57 9.71 -1.50 -1.31
CA ARG A 57 9.81 -2.89 -1.77
C ARG A 57 8.43 -3.48 -2.08
N ARG A 58 7.45 -3.32 -1.18
CA ARG A 58 6.07 -3.78 -1.43
C ARG A 58 5.44 -3.12 -2.65
N LYS A 59 5.68 -1.83 -2.87
CA LYS A 59 5.21 -1.12 -4.08
C LYS A 59 5.83 -1.64 -5.37
N ALA A 60 7.08 -2.11 -5.32
CA ALA A 60 7.79 -2.70 -6.44
C ALA A 60 7.41 -4.16 -6.69
N GLU A 61 6.85 -4.86 -5.70
CA GLU A 61 6.34 -6.22 -5.87
C GLU A 61 5.22 -6.26 -6.92
N THR A 62 5.17 -7.40 -7.63
CA THR A 62 4.24 -7.60 -8.72
C THR A 62 3.08 -8.46 -8.28
N TRP A 63 1.87 -7.95 -8.48
CA TRP A 63 0.65 -8.71 -8.37
C TRP A 63 0.29 -9.31 -9.73
N LYS A 64 -0.05 -10.60 -9.73
CA LYS A 64 -0.53 -11.32 -10.91
C LYS A 64 -2.03 -11.49 -10.81
N HIS A 65 -2.75 -11.02 -11.82
CA HIS A 65 -4.19 -11.23 -11.87
C HIS A 65 -4.48 -12.73 -12.00
N PRO A 66 -5.21 -13.34 -11.06
CA PRO A 66 -5.36 -14.80 -10.98
C PRO A 66 -6.04 -15.41 -12.21
N ILE A 67 -6.81 -14.63 -12.95
CA ILE A 67 -7.60 -15.10 -14.11
C ILE A 67 -6.95 -14.74 -15.45
N THR A 68 -6.29 -13.58 -15.56
CA THR A 68 -5.80 -13.07 -16.86
C THR A 68 -4.29 -13.25 -17.01
N GLY A 69 -3.58 -13.60 -15.93
CA GLY A 69 -2.13 -13.77 -15.93
C GLY A 69 -1.33 -12.48 -16.07
N TYR A 70 -2.01 -11.33 -16.22
CA TYR A 70 -1.35 -10.04 -16.35
C TYR A 70 -0.66 -9.64 -15.05
N SER A 71 0.56 -9.15 -15.16
CA SER A 71 1.47 -8.92 -14.03
C SER A 71 1.74 -7.43 -13.93
N LEU A 72 1.27 -6.80 -12.85
CA LEU A 72 1.48 -5.37 -12.58
C LEU A 72 2.09 -5.16 -11.21
N THR A 73 2.99 -4.19 -11.11
CA THR A 73 3.46 -3.75 -9.80
C THR A 73 2.35 -3.03 -9.05
N TYR A 74 2.36 -3.06 -7.73
CA TYR A 74 1.39 -2.28 -6.95
C TYR A 74 1.48 -0.77 -7.27
N ARG A 75 2.68 -0.26 -7.58
CA ARG A 75 2.84 1.11 -8.11
C ARG A 75 1.99 1.34 -9.36
N ARG A 76 2.06 0.45 -10.36
CA ARG A 76 1.28 0.59 -11.60
C ARG A 76 -0.21 0.44 -11.37
N LEU A 77 -0.64 -0.44 -10.45
CA LEU A 77 -2.04 -0.56 -10.06
C LEU A 77 -2.57 0.75 -9.47
N LEU A 78 -1.80 1.39 -8.59
CA LEU A 78 -2.18 2.69 -8.02
C LEU A 78 -2.24 3.78 -9.09
N GLU A 79 -1.27 3.84 -10.01
CA GLU A 79 -1.29 4.77 -11.15
C GLU A 79 -2.51 4.58 -12.06
N LEU A 80 -2.94 3.32 -12.28
CA LEU A 80 -4.13 3.01 -13.08
C LEU A 80 -5.40 3.49 -12.41
N GLU A 81 -5.58 3.27 -11.10
CA GLU A 81 -6.75 3.78 -10.37
C GLU A 81 -6.84 5.30 -10.43
N VAL A 82 -5.70 6.01 -10.29
CA VAL A 82 -5.67 7.47 -10.42
C VAL A 82 -6.05 7.93 -11.84
N ARG A 83 -5.60 7.21 -12.88
CA ARG A 83 -6.00 7.52 -14.27
C ARG A 83 -7.47 7.22 -14.54
N LEU A 84 -8.03 6.17 -13.94
CA LEU A 84 -9.45 5.88 -14.03
C LEU A 84 -10.28 6.96 -13.33
N LEU A 85 -9.83 7.44 -12.16
CA LEU A 85 -10.43 8.58 -11.47
C LEU A 85 -10.44 9.83 -12.36
N GLU A 86 -9.31 10.14 -13.02
CA GLU A 86 -9.21 11.26 -13.94
C GLU A 86 -10.23 11.15 -15.09
N LYS A 87 -10.41 9.95 -15.65
CA LYS A 87 -11.37 9.69 -16.73
C LYS A 87 -12.83 9.84 -16.30
N GLU A 88 -13.18 9.34 -15.11
CA GLU A 88 -14.50 9.58 -14.54
C GLU A 88 -14.77 11.07 -14.38
N TRP A 89 -13.78 11.82 -13.89
CA TRP A 89 -13.89 13.26 -13.73
C TRP A 89 -14.03 13.99 -15.07
N SER A 90 -13.39 13.51 -16.13
CA SER A 90 -13.50 14.09 -17.48
C SER A 90 -14.77 13.67 -18.25
N GLY A 91 -15.66 12.89 -17.64
CA GLY A 91 -16.92 12.45 -18.24
C GLY A 91 -16.81 11.20 -19.13
N GLU A 92 -15.66 10.52 -19.15
CA GLU A 92 -15.49 9.20 -19.74
C GLU A 92 -15.65 8.14 -18.64
N SER A 93 -16.90 7.81 -18.31
CA SER A 93 -17.24 6.94 -17.16
C SER A 93 -17.25 5.44 -17.50
N GLY A 94 -16.93 4.60 -16.50
CA GLY A 94 -17.42 3.22 -16.43
C GLY A 94 -16.55 2.19 -15.69
N LEU A 95 -15.33 2.53 -15.26
CA LEU A 95 -14.37 1.51 -14.79
C LEU A 95 -13.66 1.85 -13.47
N PHE A 96 -13.74 3.09 -13.00
CA PHE A 96 -13.10 3.46 -11.73
C PHE A 96 -13.74 2.76 -10.53
N GLY A 97 -12.93 2.42 -9.51
CA GLY A 97 -13.43 1.85 -8.25
C GLY A 97 -13.86 0.38 -8.29
N HIS A 98 -13.63 -0.32 -9.41
CA HIS A 98 -13.98 -1.74 -9.57
C HIS A 98 -12.82 -2.70 -9.24
N LEU A 99 -11.68 -2.19 -8.78
CA LEU A 99 -10.52 -3.01 -8.43
C LEU A 99 -10.79 -3.84 -7.18
N ILE A 100 -10.75 -5.17 -7.34
CA ILE A 100 -10.82 -6.12 -6.24
C ILE A 100 -9.47 -6.85 -6.16
N LEU A 101 -8.67 -6.51 -5.16
CA LEU A 101 -7.44 -7.22 -4.83
C LEU A 101 -7.81 -8.38 -3.89
N ARG A 102 -7.64 -9.62 -4.36
CA ARG A 102 -7.79 -10.85 -3.57
C ARG A 102 -6.42 -11.47 -3.31
#